data_AF-A0A2V6RBL1-F1
#
_entry.id   AF-A0A2V6RBL1-F1
#
_cell.length_a   1.000
_cell.length_b   1.000
_cell.length_c   1.000
_cell.angle_alpha   90.00
_cell.angle_beta   90.00
_cell.angle_gamma   90.00
#
_symmetry.space_group_name_H-M   'P 1'
#
loop_
_entity.id
_entity.type
_entity.pdbx_description
1 polymer ?
#
loop_
_entity_poly.entity_id
_entity_poly.type
_entity_poly.pdbx_seq_one_letter_code
_entity_poly.pdbx_strand_id
1 'polypeptide(L)' 'MFGLGYQELLIILVIVLIFFGANKLPDLARSLGSSMKEFKKGVQESSKDEPTAAAKKEEEKKAS' A
#
# COMPACT_ATOMS: atom_id res chain seq x y z
N MET A 1 -18.87 -22.35 -14.18
CA MET A 1 -17.70 -22.19 -15.07
C MET A 1 -17.54 -20.71 -15.45
N PHE A 2 -17.27 -19.84 -14.47
CA PHE A 2 -17.00 -18.42 -14.68
C PHE A 2 -16.09 -17.95 -13.54
N GLY A 3 -14.85 -18.43 -13.56
CA GLY A 3 -13.79 -17.83 -12.76
C GLY A 3 -13.27 -16.64 -13.55
N LEU A 4 -13.19 -15.47 -12.93
CA LEU A 4 -12.41 -14.37 -13.49
C LEU A 4 -10.96 -14.86 -13.58
N GLY A 5 -10.56 -15.28 -14.77
CA GLY A 5 -9.22 -15.72 -15.05
C GLY A 5 -8.28 -14.52 -15.12
N TYR A 6 -6.99 -14.84 -15.18
CA TYR A 6 -5.95 -13.82 -15.33
C TYR A 6 -6.17 -12.97 -16.60
N GLN A 7 -6.69 -13.58 -17.67
CA GLN A 7 -6.94 -12.92 -18.94
C GLN A 7 -8.06 -11.87 -18.85
N GLU A 8 -9.19 -12.19 -18.22
CA GLU A 8 -10.30 -11.26 -18.03
C GLU A 8 -9.88 -10.08 -17.14
N LEU A 9 -9.11 -10.36 -16.08
CA LEU A 9 -8.60 -9.32 -15.18
C LEU A 9 -7.65 -8.36 -15.92
N LEU A 10 -6.80 -8.88 -16.81
CA LEU A 10 -5.91 -8.07 -17.66
C LEU A 10 -6.69 -7.16 -18.62
N ILE A 11 -7.76 -7.68 -19.24
CA ILE A 11 -8.64 -6.88 -20.12
C ILE A 11 -9.30 -5.74 -19.33
N ILE A 12 -9.85 -6.04 -18.15
CA ILE A 12 -10.45 -5.02 -17.27
C ILE A 12 -9.42 -3.97 -16.88
N LEU A 13 -8.21 -4.40 -16.50
CA LEU A 13 -7.11 -3.50 -16.15
C LEU A 13 -6.78 -2.55 -17.31
N VAL A 14 -6.68 -3.06 -18.54
CA VAL A 14 -6.41 -2.23 -19.73
C VAL A 14 -7.52 -1.21 -19.95
N ILE A 15 -8.79 -1.60 -19.82
CA ILE A 15 -9.92 -0.68 -19.95
C ILE A 15 -9.84 0.43 -18.89
N VAL A 16 -9.63 0.07 -17.63
CA VAL A 16 -9.45 1.04 -16.53
C VAL A 16 -8.27 1.97 -16.80
N LEU A 17 -7.14 1.45 -17.29
CA LEU A 17 -5.97 2.26 -17.63
C LEU A 17 -6.23 3.23 -18.78
N ILE A 18 -7.13 2.92 -19.73
CA ILE A 18 -7.50 3.85 -20.80
C ILE A 18 -8.38 4.97 -20.24
N PHE A 19 -9.36 4.67 -19.39
CA PHE A 19 -10.27 5.67 -18.81
C PHE A 19 -9.57 6.57 -17.78
N PHE A 20 -8.79 5.99 -16.88
CA PHE A 20 -8.12 6.72 -15.81
C PHE A 20 -6.72 7.19 -16.21
N GLY A 21 -6.08 6.55 -17.19
CA GLY A 21 -4.69 6.78 -17.55
C GLY A 21 -3.72 5.98 -16.69
N ALA A 22 -2.66 5.43 -17.30
CA ALA A 22 -1.66 4.62 -16.61
C ALA A 22 -0.90 5.36 -15.49
N ASN A 23 -0.88 6.69 -15.53
CA ASN A 23 -0.23 7.52 -14.51
C ASN A 23 -1.12 7.75 -13.27
N LYS A 24 -2.45 7.65 -13.39
CA LYS A 24 -3.36 7.97 -12.27
C LYS A 24 -3.44 6.85 -11.24
N LEU A 25 -3.39 5.59 -11.65
CA LEU A 25 -3.34 4.47 -10.70
C LEU A 25 -2.17 4.52 -9.72
N PRO A 26 -0.90 4.68 -10.17
CA PRO A 26 0.23 4.73 -9.24
C PRO A 26 0.21 5.99 -8.36
N ASP A 27 -0.27 7.12 -8.88
CA ASP A 27 -0.39 8.35 -8.08
C ASP A 27 -1.45 8.21 -6.98
N LEU A 28 -2.61 7.61 -7.28
CA LEU A 28 -3.64 7.28 -6.30
C LEU A 28 -3.13 6.28 -5.25
N ALA A 29 -2.41 5.24 -5.69
CA ALA A 29 -1.82 4.27 -4.77
C ALA A 29 -0.78 4.92 -3.85
N ARG A 30 0.04 5.85 -4.36
CA ARG A 30 1.00 6.61 -3.54
C ARG A 30 0.30 7.52 -2.53
N SER A 31 -0.73 8.26 -2.95
CA SER A 31 -1.46 9.16 -2.04
C SER A 31 -2.21 8.39 -0.95
N LEU A 32 -2.89 7.29 -1.33
CA LEU A 32 -3.56 6.40 -0.38
C LEU A 32 -2.56 5.69 0.53
N GLY A 33 -1.42 5.25 -0.01
CA GLY A 33 -0.36 4.58 0.76
C GLY A 33 0.27 5.49 1.81
N SER A 34 0.60 6.73 1.44
CA SER A 34 1.09 7.73 2.38
C SER A 34 0.05 8.06 3.46
N SER A 35 -1.21 8.23 3.07
CA SER A 35 -2.31 8.49 4.03
C SER A 35 -2.51 7.32 5.00
N MET A 36 -2.49 6.09 4.49
CA MET A 36 -2.60 4.86 5.30
C MET A 36 -1.39 4.69 6.24
N LYS A 37 -0.19 5.07 5.79
CA LYS A 37 1.05 5.02 6.60
C LYS A 37 0.97 6.00 7.77
N GLU A 38 0.61 7.25 7.51
CA GLU A 38 0.43 8.26 8.56
C GLU A 38 -0.72 7.90 9.50
N PHE A 39 -1.84 7.39 8.96
CA PHE A 39 -2.96 6.90 9.76
C PHE A 39 -2.53 5.76 10.70
N LYS A 40 -1.82 4.75 10.18
CA LYS A 40 -1.31 3.63 10.98
C LYS A 40 -0.32 4.11 12.06
N LYS A 41 0.53 5.08 11.72
CA LYS A 41 1.48 5.68 12.68
C LYS A 41 0.74 6.42 13.78
N GLY A 42 -0.24 7.26 13.45
CA GLY A 42 -1.07 7.96 14.42
C GLY A 42 -1.84 7.01 15.33
N VAL A 43 -2.47 5.97 14.78
CA VAL A 43 -3.14 4.92 15.58
C VAL A 43 -2.15 4.19 16.50
N GLN A 44 -0.95 3.88 16.03
CA GLN A 44 0.08 3.24 16.85
C GLN A 44 0.60 4.15 17.96
N GLU A 45 0.77 5.45 17.69
CA GLU A 45 1.16 6.46 18.68
C GLU A 45 0.05 6.67 19.72
N SER A 46 -1.21 6.78 19.31
CA SER A 46 -2.36 6.82 20.23
C SER A 46 -2.56 5.54 21.02
N SER A 47 -2.07 4.40 20.51
CA SER A 47 -2.08 3.12 21.23
C SER A 47 -0.82 2.92 22.09
N LYS A 48 0.19 3.79 21.97
CA LYS A 48 1.49 3.70 22.65
C LYS A 48 1.60 4.51 23.95
N ASP A 49 0.48 5.08 24.43
CA ASP A 49 0.37 5.48 25.83
C ASP A 49 0.47 4.28 26.81
N GLU A 50 0.57 3.04 26.30
CA GLU A 50 1.26 1.94 26.98
C GLU A 50 2.64 1.63 26.34
N PRO A 51 3.72 1.58 27.16
CA PRO A 51 5.08 1.51 26.65
C PRO A 51 5.43 0.07 26.27
N THR A 52 5.29 -0.33 25.01
CA THR A 52 6.02 -1.51 24.50
C THR A 52 6.22 -1.53 22.99
N ALA A 53 7.50 -1.66 22.63
CA ALA A 53 8.09 -2.35 21.48
C ALA A 53 7.41 -2.24 20.10
N ALA A 54 7.88 -1.30 19.27
CA ALA A 54 7.99 -1.51 17.83
C ALA A 54 8.85 -0.39 17.21
N ALA A 55 10.15 -0.42 17.50
CA ALA A 55 11.17 0.33 16.77
C ALA A 55 12.48 -0.50 16.81
N LYS A 56 12.40 -1.75 16.37
CA LYS A 56 13.56 -2.59 16.06
C LYS A 56 13.24 -3.39 14.80
N LYS A 57 13.42 -2.76 13.63
CA LYS A 57 13.71 -3.46 12.36
C LYS A 57 14.01 -2.44 11.26
N GLU A 58 15.14 -1.75 11.35
CA GLU A 58 15.79 -1.21 10.14
C GLU A 58 17.29 -0.85 10.26
N GLU A 59 17.95 -1.21 11.36
CA GLU A 59 19.39 -0.95 11.55
C GLU A 59 20.17 -2.22 11.94
N GLU A 60 20.05 -3.28 11.13
CA GLU A 60 20.92 -4.47 11.22
C GLU A 60 21.05 -5.14 9.85
N LYS A 61 21.52 -4.39 8.83
CA LYS A 61 21.97 -4.99 7.56
C LYS A 61 23.02 -4.19 6.77
N LYS A 62 23.73 -3.25 7.42
CA LYS A 62 24.86 -2.52 6.78
C LYS A 62 26.17 -2.48 7.58
N ALA A 63 26.25 -3.23 8.67
CA ALA A 63 27.49 -3.40 9.44
C ALA A 63 27.63 -4.85 9.90
N SER A 64 27.74 -5.79 8.95
CA SER A 64 28.28 -7.14 9.15
C SER A 64 28.85 -7.61 7.82
#